data_AF-A0A9E1NSA6-F1
#
_entry.id   AF-A0A9E1NSA6-F1
#
_cell.length_a   1.000
_cell.length_b   1.000
_cell.length_c   1.000
_cell.angle_alpha   90.00
_cell.angle_beta   90.00
_cell.angle_gamma   90.00
#
_symmetry.space_group_name_H-M   'P 1'
#
loop_
_entity.id
_entity.type
_entity.pdbx_description
1 polymer ?
#
loop_
_entity_poly.entity_id
_entity_poly.type
_entity_poly.pdbx_seq_one_letter_code
_entity_poly.pdbx_strand_id
1 'polypeptide(L)'
;MIPFNPKFSQTAVGYCLIISLLGVIIFANHLNNPFQFDSVPYISNNAKLQKPETLLTPEFLQKEFIHRGLLRISIALNVHLDGFKPFGFHLLSLAFHILNALLLFFIFEKSFQRFHLSALGWGNNRIRSISFFAAVLFLCHPIQTESVIYIMSRSEVMASTFYLIGFLLFQQLLERTSTSGLQYFFYFLIIILIILLGFSVKQIVATLPASMIFYYFFSCPDNSPAWQFLKKWKWPLLVICSALASLFFYKLFTDEAFLVGPSRTDQMVGRVKYMLSQPYVIIFYYINKIFFPINLNIDPDIEVVTNFLSPSFLIPALCIFFLLVGSFRVFKNRIILFFLCWFFIILSPSSSIVTLHDLAAEHRIYLASAGVFILLAYWVSEVSCKWGKSQPLQIILICCLFLGMLGVLTIKRNTVWQSELSLWQDTYQKSPYKLRPLINLARAHSLLGETDKAIQYYQEALNQGPLIFAVNYNLGDLYMEKGLVPDAVQRFLVATQISPETFETFARLGDIHLSQNNFKLAESYFKQAVELNPRFSIGFKNLGVLNFYHLNNPKQGIIYFTRSLTLDPDQPEADNIRLLLSEYSSH
;
A
#
# COMPACT_ATOMS: atom_id res chain seq x y z
N MET A 1 3.47 -25.71 -28.55
CA MET A 1 4.16 -26.41 -27.45
C MET A 1 5.46 -25.68 -27.17
N ILE A 2 5.60 -25.10 -25.97
CA ILE A 2 6.79 -24.38 -25.54
C ILE A 2 7.85 -25.43 -25.19
N PRO A 3 8.99 -25.54 -25.87
CA PRO A 3 10.05 -26.42 -25.43
C PRO A 3 10.72 -25.76 -24.23
N PHE A 4 10.32 -26.18 -23.02
CA PHE A 4 11.09 -25.94 -21.81
C PHE A 4 12.42 -26.66 -21.97
N ASN A 5 13.52 -25.92 -21.98
CA ASN A 5 14.87 -26.48 -22.09
C ASN A 5 15.16 -27.31 -20.81
N PRO A 6 15.30 -28.65 -20.87
CA PRO A 6 15.12 -29.54 -19.72
C PRO A 6 16.40 -29.74 -18.89
N LYS A 7 17.27 -28.73 -18.81
CA LYS A 7 18.40 -28.74 -17.87
C LYS A 7 18.15 -27.75 -16.75
N PHE A 8 17.06 -27.95 -16.01
CA PHE A 8 16.98 -27.43 -14.64
C PHE A 8 18.06 -28.14 -13.84
N SER A 9 19.23 -27.50 -13.69
CA SER A 9 20.30 -28.08 -12.88
C SER A 9 19.78 -28.29 -11.46
N GLN A 10 20.04 -29.46 -10.85
CA GLN A 10 19.63 -29.78 -9.47
C GLN A 10 19.98 -28.65 -8.48
N THR A 11 21.06 -27.91 -8.72
CA THR A 11 21.46 -26.73 -7.95
C THR A 11 20.45 -25.58 -7.98
N ALA A 12 19.79 -25.31 -9.11
CA ALA A 12 18.76 -24.29 -9.23
C ALA A 12 17.50 -24.67 -8.44
N VAL A 13 17.12 -25.95 -8.46
CA VAL A 13 16.02 -26.48 -7.64
C VAL A 13 16.33 -26.31 -6.16
N GLY A 14 17.57 -26.60 -5.73
CA GLY A 14 18.01 -26.38 -4.36
C GLY A 14 17.87 -24.92 -3.91
N TYR A 15 18.30 -23.95 -4.74
CA TYR A 15 18.11 -22.53 -4.44
C TYR A 15 16.64 -22.14 -4.30
N CYS A 16 15.78 -22.61 -5.20
CA CYS A 16 14.34 -22.33 -5.12
C CYS A 16 13.72 -22.89 -3.83
N LEU A 17 14.10 -24.11 -3.42
CA LEU A 17 13.63 -24.71 -2.17
C LEU A 17 14.07 -23.90 -0.94
N ILE A 18 15.31 -23.43 -0.92
CA ILE A 18 15.83 -22.60 0.18
C ILE A 18 15.11 -21.26 0.24
N ILE A 19 14.91 -20.57 -0.89
CA ILE A 19 14.15 -19.30 -0.95
C ILE A 19 12.74 -19.51 -0.39
N SER A 20 12.03 -20.55 -0.83
CA SER A 20 10.68 -20.84 -0.36
C SER A 20 10.63 -21.17 1.13
N LEU A 21 11.55 -22.01 1.62
CA LEU A 21 11.62 -22.39 3.03
C LEU A 21 11.93 -21.19 3.93
N LEU A 22 12.90 -20.36 3.56
CA LEU A 22 13.23 -19.14 4.30
C LEU A 22 12.05 -18.17 4.34
N GLY A 23 11.34 -18.01 3.23
CA GLY A 23 10.16 -17.15 3.15
C GLY A 23 9.07 -17.60 4.12
N VAL A 24 8.79 -18.91 4.18
CA VAL A 24 7.85 -19.48 5.15
C VAL A 24 8.33 -19.25 6.58
N ILE A 25 9.58 -19.57 6.91
CA ILE A 25 10.11 -19.45 8.28
C ILE A 25 10.07 -17.99 8.78
N ILE A 26 10.54 -17.05 7.97
CA ILE A 26 10.69 -15.64 8.38
C ILE A 26 9.34 -14.94 8.54
N PHE A 27 8.33 -15.35 7.77
CA PHE A 27 7.02 -14.73 7.80
C PHE A 27 5.96 -15.57 8.52
N ALA A 28 6.25 -16.78 8.99
CA ALA A 28 5.22 -17.64 9.63
C ALA A 28 4.45 -16.94 10.77
N ASN A 29 5.11 -16.08 11.55
CA ASN A 29 4.52 -15.44 12.73
C ASN A 29 3.49 -14.33 12.42
N HIS A 30 3.30 -13.90 11.16
CA HIS A 30 2.30 -12.90 10.80
C HIS A 30 0.97 -13.50 10.32
N LEU A 31 0.91 -14.80 10.04
CA LEU A 31 -0.22 -15.42 9.33
C LEU A 31 -1.56 -15.23 10.06
N ASN A 32 -1.56 -15.03 11.38
CA ASN A 32 -2.77 -14.81 12.17
C ASN A 32 -2.96 -13.36 12.63
N ASN A 33 -2.16 -12.42 12.14
CA ASN A 33 -2.31 -11.01 12.50
C ASN A 33 -3.69 -10.49 12.02
N PRO A 34 -4.40 -9.68 12.82
CA PRO A 34 -5.72 -9.18 12.44
C PRO A 34 -5.62 -8.17 11.28
N PHE A 35 -6.76 -7.80 10.69
CA PHE A 35 -6.82 -6.67 9.76
C PHE A 35 -6.42 -5.39 10.50
N GLN A 36 -5.64 -4.54 9.84
CA GLN A 36 -5.11 -3.30 10.41
C GLN A 36 -5.38 -2.12 9.48
N PHE A 37 -5.49 -0.93 10.06
CA PHE A 37 -5.58 0.34 9.33
C PHE A 37 -6.67 0.31 8.23
N ASP A 38 -6.37 0.66 6.97
CA ASP A 38 -7.40 0.72 5.93
C ASP A 38 -8.00 -0.66 5.59
N SER A 39 -7.35 -1.77 5.97
CA SER A 39 -7.91 -3.11 5.76
C SER A 39 -9.23 -3.31 6.51
N VAL A 40 -9.38 -2.71 7.69
CA VAL A 40 -10.58 -2.87 8.53
C VAL A 40 -11.83 -2.31 7.82
N PRO A 41 -11.93 -1.00 7.51
CA PRO A 41 -13.11 -0.47 6.85
C PRO A 41 -13.27 -0.99 5.42
N TYR A 42 -12.17 -1.27 4.71
CA TYR A 42 -12.26 -1.72 3.32
C TYR A 42 -12.83 -3.14 3.19
N ILE A 43 -12.43 -4.05 4.10
CA ILE A 43 -12.81 -5.46 4.04
C ILE A 43 -14.11 -5.69 4.83
N SER A 44 -14.15 -5.28 6.10
CA SER A 44 -15.27 -5.60 6.99
C SER A 44 -16.57 -4.87 6.65
N ASN A 45 -16.48 -3.65 6.10
CA ASN A 45 -17.66 -2.81 5.87
C ASN A 45 -18.11 -2.79 4.40
N ASN A 46 -17.61 -3.69 3.56
CA ASN A 46 -17.90 -3.70 2.13
C ASN A 46 -18.72 -4.92 1.71
N ALA A 47 -20.04 -4.74 1.66
CA ALA A 47 -20.99 -5.79 1.26
C ALA A 47 -20.72 -6.36 -0.15
N LYS A 48 -20.10 -5.59 -1.07
CA LYS A 48 -19.78 -6.08 -2.42
C LYS A 48 -18.71 -7.18 -2.38
N LEU A 49 -17.81 -7.19 -1.40
CA LEU A 49 -16.78 -8.22 -1.28
C LEU A 49 -17.33 -9.59 -0.90
N GLN A 50 -18.54 -9.64 -0.31
CA GLN A 50 -19.21 -10.90 0.03
C GLN A 50 -19.84 -11.58 -1.19
N LYS A 51 -20.03 -10.84 -2.30
CA LYS A 51 -20.69 -11.31 -3.53
C LYS A 51 -19.73 -11.13 -4.73
N PRO A 52 -18.70 -11.99 -4.89
CA PRO A 52 -17.67 -11.83 -5.91
C PRO A 52 -18.22 -11.73 -7.34
N GLU A 53 -19.39 -12.33 -7.61
CA GLU A 53 -20.11 -12.23 -8.89
C GLU A 53 -20.45 -10.78 -9.28
N THR A 54 -20.66 -9.89 -8.29
CA THR A 54 -20.90 -8.45 -8.54
C THR A 54 -19.67 -7.72 -9.08
N LEU A 55 -18.48 -8.30 -8.91
CA LEU A 55 -17.20 -7.78 -9.40
C LEU A 55 -16.80 -8.39 -10.75
N LEU A 56 -17.67 -9.21 -11.36
CA LEU A 56 -17.45 -9.84 -12.66
C LEU A 56 -18.48 -9.40 -13.71
N THR A 57 -19.36 -8.44 -13.37
CA THR A 57 -20.34 -7.93 -14.33
C THR A 57 -19.67 -7.10 -15.43
N PRO A 58 -20.25 -7.04 -16.65
CA PRO A 58 -19.73 -6.19 -17.72
C PRO A 58 -19.57 -4.72 -17.30
N GLU A 59 -20.48 -4.19 -16.49
CA GLU A 59 -20.41 -2.81 -15.99
C GLU A 59 -19.19 -2.60 -15.09
N PHE A 60 -18.92 -3.54 -14.18
CA PHE A 60 -17.74 -3.49 -13.33
C PHE A 60 -16.46 -3.60 -14.16
N LEU A 61 -16.42 -4.57 -15.07
CA LEU A 61 -15.26 -4.81 -15.92
C LEU A 61 -14.92 -3.59 -16.80
N GLN A 62 -15.93 -2.87 -17.27
CA GLN A 62 -15.75 -1.68 -18.09
C GLN A 62 -15.36 -0.44 -17.27
N LYS A 63 -16.00 -0.21 -16.11
CA LYS A 63 -15.87 1.05 -15.36
C LYS A 63 -14.84 1.00 -14.25
N GLU A 64 -14.71 -0.12 -13.55
CA GLU A 64 -13.99 -0.22 -12.29
C GLU A 64 -12.73 -1.09 -12.38
N PHE A 65 -12.61 -1.94 -13.41
CA PHE A 65 -11.53 -2.94 -13.46
C PHE A 65 -10.14 -2.30 -13.40
N ILE A 66 -9.90 -1.26 -14.21
CA ILE A 66 -8.62 -0.52 -14.22
C ILE A 66 -8.35 0.25 -12.91
N HIS A 67 -9.38 0.49 -12.09
CA HIS A 67 -9.29 1.17 -10.79
C HIS A 67 -9.15 0.16 -9.64
N ARG A 68 -8.10 -0.66 -9.68
CA ARG A 68 -7.78 -1.71 -8.70
C ARG A 68 -8.72 -2.93 -8.74
N GLY A 69 -9.46 -3.15 -9.82
CA GLY A 69 -10.48 -4.20 -9.91
C GLY A 69 -9.96 -5.61 -9.64
N LEU A 70 -8.79 -5.98 -10.18
CA LEU A 70 -8.23 -7.32 -9.94
C LEU A 70 -7.79 -7.52 -8.49
N LEU A 71 -7.31 -6.46 -7.83
CA LEU A 71 -7.08 -6.47 -6.38
C LEU A 71 -8.40 -6.69 -5.62
N ARG A 72 -9.48 -5.98 -5.99
CA ARG A 72 -10.80 -6.14 -5.35
C ARG A 72 -11.31 -7.57 -5.51
N ILE A 73 -11.20 -8.13 -6.71
CA ILE A 73 -11.58 -9.53 -7.00
C ILE A 73 -10.75 -10.48 -6.14
N SER A 74 -9.43 -10.29 -6.04
CA SER A 74 -8.58 -11.12 -5.17
C SER A 74 -9.02 -11.09 -3.70
N ILE A 75 -9.37 -9.92 -3.18
CA ILE A 75 -9.86 -9.76 -1.79
C ILE A 75 -11.24 -10.42 -1.63
N ALA A 76 -12.17 -10.19 -2.57
CA ALA A 76 -13.51 -10.78 -2.53
C ALA A 76 -13.49 -12.31 -2.61
N LEU A 77 -12.59 -12.89 -3.42
CA LEU A 77 -12.39 -14.34 -3.47
C LEU A 77 -11.89 -14.89 -2.13
N ASN A 78 -11.01 -14.19 -1.41
CA ASN A 78 -10.64 -14.60 -0.05
C ASN A 78 -11.85 -14.58 0.91
N VAL A 79 -12.66 -13.50 0.86
CA VAL A 79 -13.89 -13.38 1.67
C VAL A 79 -14.86 -14.51 1.36
N HIS A 80 -15.02 -14.87 0.09
CA HIS A 80 -15.90 -15.95 -0.33
C HIS A 80 -15.44 -17.34 0.15
N LEU A 81 -14.12 -17.58 0.20
CA LEU A 81 -13.55 -18.88 0.56
C LEU A 81 -13.53 -19.17 2.07
N ASP A 82 -13.15 -18.20 2.90
CA ASP A 82 -12.96 -18.41 4.36
C ASP A 82 -13.50 -17.25 5.21
N GLY A 83 -14.41 -16.44 4.65
CA GLY A 83 -15.00 -15.29 5.32
C GLY A 83 -13.96 -14.22 5.67
N PHE A 84 -14.15 -13.58 6.81
CA PHE A 84 -13.27 -12.51 7.30
C PHE A 84 -12.08 -13.02 8.14
N LYS A 85 -11.64 -14.28 7.94
CA LYS A 85 -10.47 -14.80 8.65
C LYS A 85 -9.18 -14.28 8.02
N PRO A 86 -8.24 -13.66 8.78
CA PRO A 86 -7.02 -13.08 8.21
C PRO A 86 -6.07 -14.08 7.55
N PHE A 87 -6.06 -15.34 8.00
CA PHE A 87 -5.08 -16.35 7.59
C PHE A 87 -4.93 -16.51 6.07
N GLY A 88 -6.05 -16.72 5.37
CA GLY A 88 -6.02 -16.87 3.91
C GLY A 88 -5.54 -15.62 3.19
N PHE A 89 -5.73 -14.43 3.78
CA PHE A 89 -5.28 -13.18 3.17
C PHE A 89 -3.76 -13.02 3.25
N HIS A 90 -3.19 -13.34 4.40
CA HIS A 90 -1.75 -13.31 4.66
C HIS A 90 -1.03 -14.41 3.88
N LEU A 91 -1.58 -15.62 3.84
CA LEU A 91 -1.02 -16.74 3.09
C LEU A 91 -0.85 -16.40 1.60
N LEU A 92 -1.87 -15.77 0.98
CA LEU A 92 -1.80 -15.38 -0.42
C LEU A 92 -0.75 -14.29 -0.66
N SER A 93 -0.63 -13.30 0.23
CA SER A 93 0.38 -12.24 0.12
C SER A 93 1.80 -12.80 0.30
N LEU A 94 1.98 -13.74 1.22
CA LEU A 94 3.24 -14.47 1.41
C LEU A 94 3.60 -15.31 0.17
N ALA A 95 2.63 -16.00 -0.42
CA ALA A 95 2.85 -16.78 -1.64
C ALA A 95 3.34 -15.89 -2.80
N PHE A 96 2.73 -14.71 -2.99
CA PHE A 96 3.22 -13.73 -3.97
C PHE A 96 4.63 -13.23 -3.64
N HIS A 97 4.94 -12.99 -2.36
CA HIS A 97 6.27 -12.54 -1.97
C HIS A 97 7.37 -13.57 -2.26
N ILE A 98 7.13 -14.84 -1.93
CA ILE A 98 8.03 -15.95 -2.25
C ILE A 98 8.19 -16.07 -3.77
N LEU A 99 7.08 -16.02 -4.52
CA LEU A 99 7.10 -16.05 -5.98
C LEU A 99 7.92 -14.90 -6.57
N ASN A 100 7.81 -13.69 -6.03
CA ASN A 100 8.59 -12.53 -6.47
C ASN A 100 10.09 -12.74 -6.22
N ALA A 101 10.50 -13.29 -5.07
CA ALA A 101 11.89 -13.61 -4.81
C ALA A 101 12.44 -14.69 -5.77
N LEU A 102 11.63 -15.71 -6.08
CA LEU A 102 11.98 -16.73 -7.08
C LEU A 102 12.11 -16.14 -8.49
N LEU A 103 11.20 -15.26 -8.90
CA LEU A 103 11.26 -14.57 -10.19
C LEU A 103 12.51 -13.68 -10.27
N LEU A 104 12.82 -12.92 -9.20
CA LEU A 104 14.01 -12.09 -9.13
C LEU A 104 15.29 -12.92 -9.25
N PHE A 105 15.37 -14.09 -8.62
CA PHE A 105 16.50 -15.00 -8.77
C PHE A 105 16.79 -15.32 -10.25
N PHE A 106 15.76 -15.70 -11.02
CA PHE A 106 15.92 -15.99 -12.45
C PHE A 106 16.19 -14.73 -13.29
N ILE A 107 15.53 -13.61 -12.99
CA ILE A 107 15.73 -12.34 -13.70
C ILE A 107 17.16 -11.83 -13.53
N PHE A 108 17.71 -11.93 -12.32
CA PHE A 108 19.09 -11.55 -12.03
C PHE A 108 20.09 -12.48 -12.71
N GLU A 109 19.87 -13.80 -12.66
CA GLU A 109 20.72 -14.77 -13.38
C GLU A 109 20.79 -14.44 -14.89
N LYS A 110 19.64 -14.23 -15.53
CA LYS A 110 19.54 -13.87 -16.94
C LYS A 110 20.17 -12.50 -17.25
N SER A 111 19.98 -11.52 -16.36
CA SER A 111 20.58 -10.20 -16.52
C SER A 111 22.11 -10.30 -16.53
N PHE A 112 22.72 -10.99 -15.57
CA PHE A 112 24.17 -11.15 -15.53
C PHE A 112 24.73 -11.89 -16.75
N GLN A 113 24.03 -12.91 -17.24
CA GLN A 113 24.41 -13.63 -18.45
C GLN A 113 24.34 -12.73 -19.69
N ARG A 114 23.24 -11.97 -19.83
CA ARG A 114 22.98 -11.11 -20.99
C ARG A 114 23.94 -9.93 -21.08
N PHE A 115 24.31 -9.34 -19.94
CA PHE A 115 25.30 -8.27 -19.88
C PHE A 115 26.76 -8.76 -20.03
N HIS A 116 26.95 -10.02 -20.45
CA HIS A 116 28.24 -10.63 -20.77
C HIS A 116 29.28 -10.58 -19.63
N LEU A 117 28.84 -10.61 -18.37
CA LEU A 117 29.77 -10.70 -17.24
C LEU A 117 30.56 -12.02 -17.22
N SER A 118 30.10 -13.05 -17.92
CA SER A 118 30.88 -14.26 -18.18
C SER A 118 32.17 -13.96 -18.94
N ALA A 119 32.19 -12.95 -19.80
CA ALA A 119 33.40 -12.48 -20.48
C ALA A 119 34.37 -11.73 -19.54
N LEU A 120 33.89 -11.29 -18.37
CA LEU A 120 34.70 -10.73 -17.27
C LEU A 120 35.22 -11.82 -16.30
N GLY A 121 35.19 -13.09 -16.72
CA GLY A 121 35.72 -14.23 -15.94
C GLY A 121 34.74 -14.79 -14.90
N TRP A 122 33.47 -14.38 -14.90
CA TRP A 122 32.47 -14.92 -13.98
C TRP A 122 31.93 -16.27 -14.48
N GLY A 123 32.16 -17.34 -13.73
CA GLY A 123 31.54 -18.64 -14.00
C GLY A 123 30.03 -18.66 -13.68
N ASN A 124 29.28 -19.56 -14.33
CA ASN A 124 27.82 -19.71 -14.13
C ASN A 124 27.43 -19.93 -12.66
N ASN A 125 28.26 -20.64 -11.88
CA ASN A 125 28.01 -20.85 -10.45
C ASN A 125 28.07 -19.53 -9.66
N ARG A 126 29.05 -18.66 -9.96
CA ARG A 126 29.17 -17.34 -9.32
C ARG A 126 27.95 -16.48 -9.62
N ILE A 127 27.52 -16.43 -10.89
CA ILE A 127 26.31 -15.69 -11.30
C ILE A 127 25.10 -16.17 -10.50
N ARG A 128 24.87 -17.48 -10.42
CA ARG A 128 23.74 -18.05 -9.67
C ARG A 128 23.81 -17.74 -8.19
N SER A 129 24.97 -17.87 -7.55
CA SER A 129 25.11 -17.58 -6.12
C SER A 129 24.84 -16.11 -5.79
N ILE A 130 25.23 -15.18 -6.66
CA ILE A 130 24.96 -13.74 -6.47
C ILE A 130 23.48 -13.43 -6.69
N SER A 131 22.87 -13.98 -7.74
CA SER A 131 21.44 -13.86 -7.96
C SER A 131 20.62 -14.45 -6.81
N PHE A 132 21.06 -15.60 -6.27
CA PHE A 132 20.45 -16.23 -5.10
C PHE A 132 20.60 -15.34 -3.87
N PHE A 133 21.80 -14.83 -3.59
CA PHE A 133 22.03 -13.92 -2.46
C PHE A 133 21.18 -12.66 -2.56
N ALA A 134 21.07 -12.05 -3.75
CA ALA A 134 20.21 -10.88 -3.97
C ALA A 134 18.72 -11.18 -3.77
N ALA A 135 18.25 -12.35 -4.22
CA ALA A 135 16.87 -12.79 -4.04
C ALA A 135 16.54 -13.08 -2.57
N VAL A 136 17.46 -13.74 -1.84
CA VAL A 136 17.31 -13.98 -0.39
C VAL A 136 17.40 -12.67 0.38
N LEU A 137 18.28 -11.75 -0.02
CA LEU A 137 18.35 -10.42 0.57
C LEU A 137 17.02 -9.68 0.40
N PHE A 138 16.45 -9.67 -0.81
CA PHE A 138 15.13 -9.12 -1.08
C PHE A 138 14.04 -9.75 -0.20
N LEU A 139 14.02 -11.08 -0.11
CA LEU A 139 13.03 -11.85 0.67
C LEU A 139 13.12 -11.56 2.17
N CYS A 140 14.32 -11.54 2.74
CA CYS A 140 14.49 -11.48 4.20
C CYS A 140 14.48 -10.04 4.74
N HIS A 141 14.52 -9.02 3.87
CA HIS A 141 14.72 -7.64 4.29
C HIS A 141 13.51 -7.08 5.05
N PRO A 142 13.69 -6.42 6.21
CA PRO A 142 12.56 -5.88 6.99
C PRO A 142 11.72 -4.84 6.25
N ILE A 143 12.30 -4.18 5.24
CA ILE A 143 11.58 -3.21 4.39
C ILE A 143 10.38 -3.84 3.65
N GLN A 144 10.37 -5.16 3.46
CA GLN A 144 9.26 -5.83 2.77
C GLN A 144 8.04 -6.07 3.68
N THR A 145 8.20 -5.93 5.00
CA THR A 145 7.17 -6.30 5.99
C THR A 145 5.84 -5.59 5.74
N GLU A 146 5.86 -4.29 5.46
CA GLU A 146 4.64 -3.53 5.17
C GLU A 146 3.94 -4.09 3.92
N SER A 147 4.67 -4.40 2.84
CA SER A 147 4.08 -4.95 1.63
C SER A 147 3.48 -6.34 1.78
N VAL A 148 4.06 -7.17 2.65
CA VAL A 148 3.67 -8.57 2.82
C VAL A 148 2.54 -8.72 3.83
N ILE A 149 2.60 -7.98 4.95
CA ILE A 149 1.71 -8.15 6.10
C ILE A 149 0.52 -7.21 6.03
N TYR A 150 0.70 -5.99 5.52
CA TYR A 150 -0.43 -5.07 5.38
C TYR A 150 -1.31 -5.55 4.21
N ILE A 151 -2.50 -6.07 4.52
CA ILE A 151 -3.35 -6.76 3.53
C ILE A 151 -3.75 -5.85 2.37
N MET A 152 -3.98 -4.55 2.58
CA MET A 152 -4.22 -3.62 1.45
C MET A 152 -2.97 -3.40 0.59
N SER A 153 -1.78 -3.55 1.18
CA SER A 153 -0.53 -3.56 0.43
C SER A 153 -0.26 -4.86 -0.32
N ARG A 154 -1.18 -5.85 -0.30
CA ARG A 154 -1.18 -6.96 -1.28
C ARG A 154 -1.05 -6.45 -2.71
N SER A 155 -1.59 -5.26 -2.98
CA SER A 155 -1.44 -4.57 -4.26
C SER A 155 0.01 -4.47 -4.73
N GLU A 156 1.00 -4.29 -3.83
CA GLU A 156 2.42 -4.23 -4.18
C GLU A 156 2.96 -5.60 -4.60
N VAL A 157 2.77 -6.63 -3.76
CA VAL A 157 3.32 -7.97 -4.05
C VAL A 157 2.71 -8.57 -5.30
N MET A 158 1.40 -8.39 -5.50
CA MET A 158 0.69 -8.94 -6.66
C MET A 158 1.02 -8.19 -7.95
N ALA A 159 1.07 -6.85 -7.93
CA ALA A 159 1.48 -6.08 -9.10
C ALA A 159 2.94 -6.37 -9.49
N SER A 160 3.81 -6.57 -8.49
CA SER A 160 5.20 -6.96 -8.70
C SER A 160 5.32 -8.34 -9.35
N THR A 161 4.44 -9.29 -9.03
CA THR A 161 4.41 -10.58 -9.71
C THR A 161 4.13 -10.42 -11.20
N PHE A 162 3.09 -9.65 -11.58
CA PHE A 162 2.81 -9.37 -12.99
C PHE A 162 3.99 -8.65 -13.66
N TYR A 163 4.56 -7.65 -12.99
CA TYR A 163 5.72 -6.92 -13.48
C TYR A 163 6.90 -7.86 -13.81
N LEU A 164 7.26 -8.72 -12.85
CA LEU A 164 8.41 -9.61 -12.96
C LEU A 164 8.15 -10.73 -13.99
N ILE A 165 6.94 -11.30 -14.07
CA ILE A 165 6.60 -12.28 -15.11
C ILE A 165 6.72 -11.64 -16.50
N GLY A 166 6.15 -10.44 -16.70
CA GLY A 166 6.25 -9.72 -17.97
C GLY A 166 7.70 -9.41 -18.35
N PHE A 167 8.51 -8.99 -17.38
CA PHE A 167 9.93 -8.72 -17.59
C PHE A 167 10.73 -10.00 -17.90
N LEU A 168 10.46 -11.11 -17.22
CA LEU A 168 11.12 -12.39 -17.47
C LEU A 168 10.78 -12.96 -18.85
N LEU A 169 9.52 -12.86 -19.28
CA LEU A 169 9.10 -13.25 -20.64
C LEU A 169 9.82 -12.41 -21.70
N PHE A 170 10.02 -11.12 -21.44
CA PHE A 170 10.79 -10.25 -22.30
C PHE A 170 12.27 -10.68 -22.40
N GLN A 171 12.92 -10.97 -21.27
CA GLN A 171 14.29 -11.49 -21.28
C GLN A 171 14.39 -12.79 -22.07
N GLN A 172 13.42 -13.68 -21.91
CA GLN A 172 13.38 -14.95 -22.65
C GLN A 172 13.20 -14.74 -24.15
N LEU A 173 12.43 -13.73 -24.57
CA LEU A 173 12.29 -13.37 -25.97
C LEU A 173 13.63 -12.88 -26.56
N LEU A 174 14.38 -12.07 -25.81
CA LEU A 174 15.68 -11.53 -26.25
C LEU A 174 16.80 -12.58 -26.37
N GLU A 175 16.68 -13.70 -25.68
CA GLU A 175 17.67 -14.79 -25.69
C GLU A 175 17.44 -15.82 -26.82
N ARG A 176 16.26 -15.82 -27.45
CA ARG A 176 15.96 -16.78 -28.52
C ARG A 176 16.77 -16.46 -29.77
N THR A 177 17.42 -17.48 -30.32
CA THR A 177 18.22 -17.40 -31.55
C THR A 177 17.36 -17.29 -32.82
N SER A 178 16.17 -17.92 -32.81
CA SER A 178 15.18 -17.85 -33.88
C SER A 178 13.78 -17.82 -33.28
N THR A 179 12.96 -16.87 -33.72
CA THR A 179 11.57 -16.71 -33.30
C THR A 179 10.77 -16.26 -34.52
N SER A 180 9.68 -16.97 -34.84
CA SER A 180 8.83 -16.59 -35.98
C SER A 180 8.01 -15.34 -35.68
N GLY A 181 7.58 -14.60 -36.71
CA GLY A 181 6.75 -13.41 -36.54
C GLY A 181 5.46 -13.67 -35.74
N LEU A 182 4.85 -14.85 -35.93
CA LEU A 182 3.67 -15.28 -35.18
C LEU A 182 3.99 -15.50 -33.69
N GLN A 183 5.15 -16.06 -33.35
CA GLN A 183 5.57 -16.21 -31.95
C GLN A 183 5.81 -14.85 -31.30
N TYR A 184 6.47 -13.92 -32.00
CA TYR A 184 6.63 -12.53 -31.51
C TYR A 184 5.28 -11.88 -31.21
N PHE A 185 4.30 -12.04 -32.11
CA PHE A 185 2.95 -11.54 -31.91
C PHE A 185 2.30 -12.10 -30.63
N PHE A 186 2.37 -13.41 -30.39
CA PHE A 186 1.82 -14.02 -29.18
C PHE A 186 2.55 -13.58 -27.90
N TYR A 187 3.88 -13.50 -27.90
CA TYR A 187 4.64 -12.99 -26.76
C TYR A 187 4.25 -11.55 -26.43
N PHE A 188 4.13 -10.71 -27.46
CA PHE A 188 3.72 -9.32 -27.31
C PHE A 188 2.30 -9.21 -26.75
N LEU A 189 1.36 -9.99 -27.26
CA LEU A 189 -0.02 -10.04 -26.77
C LEU A 189 -0.08 -10.46 -25.30
N ILE A 190 0.68 -11.49 -24.90
CA ILE A 190 0.75 -11.95 -23.52
C ILE A 190 1.34 -10.87 -22.60
N ILE A 191 2.41 -10.19 -23.03
CA ILE A 191 3.02 -9.10 -22.24
C ILE A 191 2.03 -7.94 -22.06
N ILE A 192 1.29 -7.56 -23.11
CA ILE A 192 0.24 -6.54 -22.99
C ILE A 192 -0.83 -6.98 -22.00
N LEU A 193 -1.30 -8.22 -22.08
CA LEU A 193 -2.31 -8.74 -21.15
C LEU A 193 -1.80 -8.70 -19.71
N ILE A 194 -0.54 -9.11 -19.46
CA ILE A 194 0.10 -9.01 -18.15
C ILE A 194 0.18 -7.58 -17.65
N ILE A 195 0.52 -6.62 -18.52
CA ILE A 195 0.55 -5.20 -18.17
C ILE A 195 -0.84 -4.72 -17.76
N LEU A 196 -1.88 -5.06 -18.53
CA LEU A 196 -3.26 -4.66 -18.22
C LEU A 196 -3.76 -5.26 -16.89
N LEU A 197 -3.50 -6.55 -16.66
CA LEU A 197 -3.84 -7.23 -15.41
C LEU A 197 -3.04 -6.70 -14.22
N GLY A 198 -1.75 -6.43 -14.39
CA GLY A 198 -0.94 -5.84 -13.34
C GLY A 198 -1.34 -4.40 -13.02
N PHE A 199 -1.68 -3.62 -14.04
CA PHE A 199 -2.15 -2.24 -13.89
C PHE A 199 -3.49 -2.18 -13.14
N SER A 200 -4.39 -3.14 -13.37
CA SER A 200 -5.65 -3.28 -12.62
C SER A 200 -5.46 -3.75 -11.16
N VAL A 201 -4.24 -4.01 -10.73
CA VAL A 201 -3.86 -4.20 -9.31
C VAL A 201 -3.23 -2.91 -8.78
N LYS A 202 -2.19 -2.41 -9.46
CA LYS A 202 -1.47 -1.19 -9.09
C LYS A 202 -0.79 -0.54 -10.30
N GLN A 203 -0.83 0.79 -10.34
CA GLN A 203 -0.33 1.60 -11.47
C GLN A 203 1.19 1.51 -11.71
N ILE A 204 1.97 1.00 -10.75
CA ILE A 204 3.42 0.82 -10.88
C ILE A 204 3.81 0.01 -12.13
N VAL A 205 2.93 -0.90 -12.58
CA VAL A 205 3.12 -1.74 -13.77
C VAL A 205 3.20 -0.94 -15.07
N ALA A 206 2.69 0.30 -15.09
CA ALA A 206 2.87 1.21 -16.23
C ALA A 206 4.35 1.51 -16.55
N THR A 207 5.26 1.28 -15.60
CA THR A 207 6.71 1.48 -15.78
C THR A 207 7.41 0.27 -16.42
N LEU A 208 6.74 -0.87 -16.58
CA LEU A 208 7.31 -2.10 -17.15
C LEU A 208 7.84 -1.89 -18.59
N PRO A 209 7.09 -1.27 -19.53
CA PRO A 209 7.61 -0.99 -20.88
C PRO A 209 8.90 -0.16 -20.86
N ALA A 210 8.97 0.86 -19.98
CA ALA A 210 10.17 1.67 -19.84
C ALA A 210 11.36 0.82 -19.37
N SER A 211 11.17 -0.05 -18.37
CA SER A 211 12.22 -0.95 -17.91
C SER A 211 12.66 -1.97 -18.95
N MET A 212 11.74 -2.49 -19.78
CA MET A 212 12.08 -3.37 -20.90
C MET A 212 12.92 -2.64 -21.96
N ILE A 213 12.53 -1.42 -22.34
CA ILE A 213 13.27 -0.60 -23.30
C ILE A 213 14.68 -0.29 -22.78
N PHE A 214 14.79 0.12 -21.51
CA PHE A 214 16.08 0.36 -20.87
C PHE A 214 16.92 -0.93 -20.85
N TYR A 215 16.35 -2.06 -20.43
CA TYR A 215 17.06 -3.34 -20.42
C TYR A 215 17.61 -3.70 -21.81
N TYR A 216 16.80 -3.52 -22.87
CA TYR A 216 17.23 -3.78 -24.25
C TYR A 216 18.43 -2.91 -24.65
N PHE A 217 18.36 -1.60 -24.45
CA PHE A 217 19.44 -0.70 -24.82
C PHE A 217 20.71 -0.94 -24.00
N PHE A 218 20.58 -1.08 -22.68
CA PHE A 218 21.75 -1.27 -21.81
C PHE A 218 22.41 -2.63 -22.01
N SER A 219 21.67 -3.66 -22.43
CA SER A 219 22.23 -4.99 -22.69
C SER A 219 22.79 -5.17 -24.11
N CYS A 220 22.40 -4.35 -25.09
CA CYS A 220 22.92 -4.46 -26.45
C CYS A 220 24.41 -4.04 -26.55
N PRO A 221 25.20 -4.68 -27.44
CA PRO A 221 26.55 -4.22 -27.79
C PRO A 221 26.55 -2.82 -28.42
N ASP A 222 27.67 -2.10 -28.29
CA ASP A 222 27.85 -0.73 -28.81
C ASP A 222 27.64 -0.56 -30.31
N ASN A 223 27.84 -1.64 -31.06
CA ASN A 223 27.77 -1.66 -32.51
C ASN A 223 26.39 -2.10 -33.01
N SER A 224 25.42 -2.37 -32.13
CA SER A 224 24.08 -2.80 -32.54
C SER A 224 23.34 -1.70 -33.31
N PRO A 225 22.43 -2.04 -34.24
CA PRO A 225 21.61 -1.05 -34.95
C PRO A 225 20.85 -0.10 -34.01
N ALA A 226 20.40 -0.62 -32.87
CA ALA A 226 19.73 0.16 -31.83
C ALA A 226 20.64 1.24 -31.22
N TRP A 227 21.90 0.91 -30.91
CA TRP A 227 22.88 1.88 -30.41
C TRP A 227 23.33 2.87 -31.48
N GLN A 228 23.48 2.43 -32.72
CA GLN A 228 23.78 3.32 -33.84
C GLN A 228 22.65 4.33 -34.09
N PHE A 229 21.40 3.87 -34.02
CA PHE A 229 20.22 4.73 -34.09
C PHE A 229 20.22 5.78 -32.96
N LEU A 230 20.41 5.35 -31.70
CA LEU A 230 20.52 6.28 -30.56
C LEU A 230 21.65 7.29 -30.74
N LYS A 231 22.85 6.85 -31.15
CA LYS A 231 24.00 7.75 -31.38
C LYS A 231 23.70 8.81 -32.44
N LYS A 232 23.01 8.41 -33.53
CA LYS A 232 22.60 9.31 -34.62
C LYS A 232 21.52 10.30 -34.18
N TRP A 233 20.51 9.83 -33.43
CA TRP A 233 19.33 10.61 -33.08
C TRP A 233 19.34 11.20 -31.68
N LYS A 234 20.45 11.10 -30.92
CA LYS A 234 20.52 11.52 -29.51
C LYS A 234 20.09 12.96 -29.26
N TRP A 235 20.46 13.90 -30.14
CA TRP A 235 20.12 15.32 -29.97
C TRP A 235 18.66 15.60 -30.31
N PRO A 236 18.12 15.17 -31.46
CA PRO A 236 16.67 15.25 -31.71
C PRO A 236 15.83 14.57 -30.63
N LEU A 237 16.21 13.35 -30.20
CA LEU A 237 15.53 12.64 -29.13
C LEU A 237 15.59 13.40 -27.82
N LEU A 238 16.74 13.99 -27.47
CA LEU A 238 16.88 14.80 -26.26
C LEU A 238 16.01 16.06 -26.31
N VAL A 239 15.93 16.73 -27.46
CA VAL A 239 15.03 17.89 -27.65
C VAL A 239 13.57 17.46 -27.53
N ILE A 240 13.15 16.38 -28.19
CA ILE A 240 11.78 15.85 -28.12
C ILE A 240 11.44 15.42 -26.69
N CYS A 241 12.31 14.64 -26.04
CA CYS A 241 12.12 14.22 -24.65
C CYS A 241 12.08 15.41 -23.70
N SER A 242 12.91 16.45 -23.91
CA SER A 242 12.88 17.66 -23.09
C SER A 242 11.60 18.46 -23.31
N ALA A 243 11.13 18.58 -24.56
CA ALA A 243 9.86 19.25 -24.86
C ALA A 243 8.66 18.50 -24.26
N LEU A 244 8.62 17.17 -24.40
CA LEU A 244 7.59 16.32 -23.80
C LEU A 244 7.66 16.36 -22.27
N ALA A 245 8.85 16.32 -21.68
CA ALA A 245 9.03 16.45 -20.25
C ALA A 245 8.57 17.83 -19.75
N SER A 246 8.93 18.92 -20.44
CA SER A 246 8.48 20.28 -20.10
C SER A 246 6.96 20.40 -20.18
N LEU A 247 6.33 19.87 -21.24
CA LEU A 247 4.88 19.85 -21.39
C LEU A 247 4.21 18.98 -20.32
N PHE A 248 4.80 17.83 -20.01
CA PHE A 248 4.34 16.95 -18.95
C PHE A 248 4.44 17.61 -17.59
N PHE A 249 5.57 18.25 -17.25
CA PHE A 249 5.75 18.99 -16.00
C PHE A 249 4.83 20.20 -15.93
N TYR A 250 4.65 20.94 -17.02
CA TYR A 250 3.68 22.03 -17.10
C TYR A 250 2.28 21.50 -16.74
N LYS A 251 1.80 20.47 -17.44
CA LYS A 251 0.50 19.86 -17.17
C LYS A 251 0.43 19.30 -15.75
N LEU A 252 1.50 18.67 -15.28
CA LEU A 252 1.61 18.12 -13.94
C LEU A 252 1.59 19.23 -12.88
N PHE A 253 2.03 20.45 -13.14
CA PHE A 253 1.92 21.54 -12.17
C PHE A 253 0.59 22.30 -12.26
N THR A 254 -0.12 22.24 -13.40
CA THR A 254 -1.35 23.01 -13.64
C THR A 254 -2.64 22.20 -13.55
N ASP A 255 -2.61 20.88 -13.76
CA ASP A 255 -3.82 20.05 -13.93
C ASP A 255 -4.14 19.22 -12.67
N GLU A 256 -5.26 19.48 -12.01
CA GLU A 256 -5.67 18.74 -10.82
C GLU A 256 -5.95 17.25 -11.08
N ALA A 257 -6.09 16.79 -12.33
CA ALA A 257 -6.37 15.40 -12.69
C ALA A 257 -5.33 14.36 -12.21
N PHE A 258 -4.11 14.78 -11.84
CA PHE A 258 -3.11 13.89 -11.24
C PHE A 258 -3.19 13.78 -9.69
N LEU A 259 -4.22 14.37 -9.06
CA LEU A 259 -4.54 14.16 -7.64
C LEU A 259 -5.35 12.86 -7.50
N VAL A 260 -4.85 11.91 -6.71
CA VAL A 260 -5.58 10.67 -6.43
C VAL A 260 -6.07 10.69 -4.98
N GLY A 261 -7.35 11.03 -4.79
CA GLY A 261 -8.06 10.94 -3.50
C GLY A 261 -9.01 12.11 -3.22
N PRO A 262 -10.02 11.94 -2.35
CA PRO A 262 -10.89 13.03 -1.92
C PRO A 262 -10.09 14.12 -1.21
N SER A 263 -10.22 15.36 -1.67
CA SER A 263 -9.59 16.55 -1.12
C SER A 263 -10.39 17.04 0.08
N ARG A 264 -9.88 16.83 1.29
CA ARG A 264 -10.20 17.76 2.39
C ARG A 264 -9.21 18.92 2.33
N THR A 265 -9.72 20.13 2.53
CA THR A 265 -9.00 21.41 2.39
C THR A 265 -7.83 21.56 3.36
N ASP A 266 -7.71 20.69 4.37
CA ASP A 266 -6.71 20.70 5.43
C ASP A 266 -5.57 19.66 5.25
N GLN A 267 -5.65 18.73 4.28
CA GLN A 267 -4.80 17.52 4.28
C GLN A 267 -3.98 17.23 3.02
N MET A 268 -4.00 18.08 2.00
CA MET A 268 -3.08 17.88 0.88
C MET A 268 -1.78 18.65 1.10
N VAL A 269 -0.68 17.90 1.24
CA VAL A 269 0.65 18.42 0.90
C VAL A 269 0.58 18.78 -0.58
N GLY A 270 0.21 20.03 -0.88
CA GLY A 270 -0.10 20.48 -2.23
C GLY A 270 0.95 19.99 -3.23
N ARG A 271 0.54 19.63 -4.45
CA ARG A 271 1.39 18.86 -5.39
C ARG A 271 2.83 19.34 -5.51
N VAL A 272 3.03 20.66 -5.59
CA VAL A 272 4.37 21.26 -5.63
C VAL A 272 5.19 20.87 -4.41
N LYS A 273 4.65 21.04 -3.20
CA LYS A 273 5.30 20.65 -1.95
C LYS A 273 5.55 19.14 -1.88
N TYR A 274 4.61 18.32 -2.37
CA TYR A 274 4.79 16.87 -2.44
C TYR A 274 6.01 16.52 -3.29
N MET A 275 6.08 17.07 -4.51
CA MET A 275 7.18 16.85 -5.46
C MET A 275 8.52 17.37 -4.93
N LEU A 276 8.55 18.56 -4.33
CA LEU A 276 9.75 19.11 -3.68
C LEU A 276 10.25 18.23 -2.53
N SER A 277 9.34 17.50 -1.87
CA SER A 277 9.72 16.60 -0.77
C SER A 277 10.29 15.26 -1.28
N GLN A 278 10.00 14.84 -2.52
CA GLN A 278 10.35 13.49 -2.97
C GLN A 278 11.86 13.20 -3.03
N PRO A 279 12.75 14.10 -3.49
CA PRO A 279 14.19 13.85 -3.42
C PRO A 279 14.67 13.57 -1.98
N TYR A 280 14.17 14.33 -1.01
CA TYR A 280 14.44 14.10 0.42
C TYR A 280 13.97 12.72 0.84
N VAL A 281 12.71 12.37 0.55
CA VAL A 281 12.14 11.05 0.86
C VAL A 281 12.99 9.94 0.24
N ILE A 282 13.38 10.07 -1.01
CA ILE A 282 14.16 9.03 -1.71
C ILE A 282 15.51 8.80 -1.03
N ILE A 283 16.28 9.86 -0.78
CA ILE A 283 17.66 9.73 -0.29
C ILE A 283 17.71 9.51 1.22
N PHE A 284 17.00 10.33 2.00
CA PHE A 284 17.13 10.33 3.45
C PHE A 284 16.14 9.42 4.16
N TYR A 285 15.05 9.01 3.49
CA TYR A 285 14.13 8.01 4.04
C TYR A 285 14.33 6.65 3.38
N TYR A 286 13.97 6.47 2.10
CA TYR A 286 13.95 5.15 1.46
C TYR A 286 15.33 4.49 1.36
N ILE A 287 16.32 5.17 0.79
CA ILE A 287 17.68 4.63 0.69
C ILE A 287 18.23 4.37 2.10
N ASN A 288 18.01 5.28 3.05
CA ASN A 288 18.38 5.07 4.45
C ASN A 288 17.77 3.77 5.01
N LYS A 289 16.46 3.52 4.82
CA LYS A 289 15.78 2.30 5.29
C LYS A 289 16.22 1.02 4.58
N ILE A 290 16.73 1.10 3.35
CA ILE A 290 17.31 -0.05 2.65
C ILE A 290 18.66 -0.44 3.27
N PHE A 291 19.52 0.52 3.61
CA PHE A 291 20.83 0.21 4.20
C PHE A 291 20.78 -0.01 5.72
N PHE A 292 19.86 0.69 6.39
CA PHE A 292 19.65 0.64 7.83
C PHE A 292 18.16 0.41 8.12
N PRO A 293 17.68 -0.85 8.02
CA PRO A 293 16.27 -1.21 8.23
C PRO A 293 15.87 -1.20 9.71
N ILE A 294 16.20 -0.12 10.39
CA ILE A 294 15.85 0.18 11.77
C ILE A 294 14.81 1.30 11.78
N ASN A 295 14.00 1.32 12.84
CA ASN A 295 12.98 2.35 13.02
C ASN A 295 12.01 2.46 11.83
N LEU A 296 11.64 1.31 11.26
CA LEU A 296 10.60 1.22 10.23
C LEU A 296 9.26 1.69 10.80
N ASN A 297 8.47 2.39 10.00
CA ASN A 297 7.30 3.12 10.45
C ASN A 297 6.21 3.12 9.35
N ILE A 298 4.98 2.73 9.72
CA ILE A 298 3.84 2.73 8.78
C ILE A 298 3.43 4.15 8.41
N ASP A 299 3.68 5.12 9.31
CA ASP A 299 3.24 6.50 9.12
C ASP A 299 4.35 7.48 9.53
N PRO A 300 5.44 7.55 8.75
CA PRO A 300 6.59 8.38 9.10
C PRO A 300 6.23 9.87 9.15
N ASP A 301 6.84 10.55 10.11
CA ASP A 301 6.80 12.01 10.21
C ASP A 301 7.95 12.59 9.38
N ILE A 302 7.60 13.11 8.21
CA ILE A 302 8.55 13.71 7.27
C ILE A 302 8.16 15.16 7.09
N GLU A 303 9.12 16.04 7.33
CA GLU A 303 8.93 17.46 7.11
C GLU A 303 8.68 17.76 5.63
N VAL A 304 7.62 18.53 5.38
CA VAL A 304 7.26 18.95 4.03
C VAL A 304 8.26 19.97 3.52
N VAL A 305 8.89 19.69 2.39
CA VAL A 305 9.77 20.63 1.71
C VAL A 305 8.93 21.67 0.97
N THR A 306 9.08 22.95 1.35
CA THR A 306 8.26 24.05 0.82
C THR A 306 8.96 24.89 -0.23
N ASN A 307 10.29 24.85 -0.33
CA ASN A 307 11.09 25.70 -1.20
C ASN A 307 12.13 24.90 -2.00
N PHE A 308 12.29 25.21 -3.29
CA PHE A 308 13.29 24.64 -4.20
C PHE A 308 14.74 25.00 -3.84
N LEU A 309 14.97 26.09 -3.10
CA LEU A 309 16.30 26.47 -2.60
C LEU A 309 16.61 25.87 -1.22
N SER A 310 15.68 25.11 -0.63
CA SER A 310 15.94 24.49 0.66
C SER A 310 17.08 23.46 0.56
N PRO A 311 17.96 23.36 1.57
CA PRO A 311 18.95 22.29 1.63
C PRO A 311 18.31 20.90 1.55
N SER A 312 17.12 20.74 2.13
CA SER A 312 16.32 19.52 2.09
C SER A 312 15.90 19.09 0.68
N PHE A 313 15.85 20.00 -0.30
CA PHE A 313 15.69 19.65 -1.72
C PHE A 313 17.03 19.54 -2.46
N LEU A 314 17.89 20.56 -2.33
CA LEU A 314 19.09 20.70 -3.15
C LEU A 314 20.11 19.58 -2.89
N ILE A 315 20.38 19.26 -1.62
CA ILE A 315 21.35 18.22 -1.26
C ILE A 315 20.95 16.85 -1.83
N PRO A 316 19.73 16.32 -1.55
CA PRO A 316 19.36 15.01 -2.08
C PRO A 316 19.19 15.01 -3.60
N ALA A 317 18.73 16.13 -4.21
CA ALA A 317 18.69 16.25 -5.67
C ALA A 317 20.11 16.16 -6.28
N LEU A 318 21.09 16.83 -5.69
CA LEU A 318 22.50 16.71 -6.09
C LEU A 318 23.03 15.29 -5.85
N CYS A 319 22.69 14.64 -4.74
CA CYS A 319 23.05 13.25 -4.49
C CYS A 319 22.52 12.32 -5.59
N ILE A 320 21.25 12.45 -5.98
CA ILE A 320 20.64 11.67 -7.08
C ILE A 320 21.38 11.97 -8.39
N PHE A 321 21.64 13.25 -8.69
CA PHE A 321 22.36 13.65 -9.90
C PHE A 321 23.76 13.05 -9.96
N PHE A 322 24.56 13.17 -8.90
CA PHE A 322 25.91 12.61 -8.84
C PHE A 322 25.91 11.08 -8.84
N LEU A 323 24.92 10.45 -8.22
CA LEU A 323 24.76 8.99 -8.25
C LEU A 323 24.48 8.49 -9.68
N LEU A 324 23.63 9.17 -10.45
CA LEU A 324 23.34 8.82 -11.84
C LEU A 324 24.53 9.12 -12.78
N VAL A 325 25.10 10.34 -12.70
CA VAL A 325 26.22 10.77 -13.56
C VAL A 325 27.51 10.04 -13.20
N GLY A 326 27.80 9.91 -11.91
CA GLY A 326 28.93 9.16 -11.40
C GLY A 326 28.85 7.70 -11.81
N SER A 327 27.67 7.08 -11.76
CA SER A 327 27.52 5.70 -12.20
C SER A 327 27.78 5.52 -13.70
N PHE A 328 27.38 6.49 -14.53
CA PHE A 328 27.69 6.49 -15.96
C PHE A 328 29.19 6.64 -16.24
N ARG A 329 29.89 7.52 -15.51
CA ARG A 329 31.31 7.84 -15.75
C ARG A 329 32.30 6.86 -15.10
N VAL A 330 32.02 6.44 -13.86
CA VAL A 330 32.94 5.65 -13.02
C VAL A 330 32.86 4.18 -13.36
N PHE A 331 31.66 3.62 -13.41
CA PHE A 331 31.55 2.17 -13.47
C PHE A 331 31.76 1.62 -14.88
N LYS A 332 31.51 2.41 -15.94
CA LYS A 332 31.45 1.97 -17.36
C LYS A 332 30.62 0.68 -17.58
N ASN A 333 29.93 0.21 -16.54
CA ASN A 333 29.31 -1.10 -16.45
C ASN A 333 27.81 -0.89 -16.53
N ARG A 334 27.27 -1.21 -17.70
CA ARG A 334 25.89 -0.94 -18.08
C ARG A 334 24.88 -1.60 -17.15
N ILE A 335 25.25 -2.71 -16.51
CA ILE A 335 24.37 -3.41 -15.57
C ILE A 335 24.15 -2.61 -14.28
N ILE A 336 25.18 -1.92 -13.79
CA ILE A 336 25.09 -1.11 -12.57
C ILE A 336 24.12 0.04 -12.82
N LEU A 337 24.30 0.73 -13.94
CA LEU A 337 23.42 1.83 -14.33
C LEU A 337 21.99 1.35 -14.60
N PHE A 338 21.79 0.18 -15.22
CA PHE A 338 20.46 -0.38 -15.42
C PHE A 338 19.73 -0.60 -14.09
N PHE A 339 20.34 -1.27 -13.12
CA PHE A 339 19.70 -1.53 -11.82
C PHE A 339 19.61 -0.29 -10.92
N LEU A 340 20.45 0.72 -11.15
CA LEU A 340 20.28 2.03 -10.55
C LEU A 340 19.04 2.74 -11.10
N CYS A 341 18.88 2.74 -12.42
CA CYS A 341 17.69 3.29 -13.08
C CYS A 341 16.43 2.51 -12.74
N TRP A 342 16.52 1.17 -12.57
CA TRP A 342 15.40 0.32 -12.13
C TRP A 342 14.71 0.88 -10.90
N PHE A 343 15.50 1.28 -9.88
CA PHE A 343 14.98 1.86 -8.65
C PHE A 343 14.14 3.11 -8.92
N PHE A 344 14.67 4.08 -9.68
CA PHE A 344 13.97 5.33 -9.98
C PHE A 344 12.79 5.16 -10.94
N ILE A 345 12.90 4.30 -11.95
CA ILE A 345 11.84 4.04 -12.93
C ILE A 345 10.60 3.49 -12.22
N ILE A 346 10.78 2.46 -11.40
CA ILE A 346 9.68 1.81 -10.69
C ILE A 346 9.07 2.73 -9.62
N LEU A 347 9.91 3.54 -8.95
CA LEU A 347 9.43 4.45 -7.92
C LEU A 347 8.75 5.71 -8.48
N SER A 348 8.97 6.05 -9.76
CA SER A 348 8.50 7.30 -10.38
C SER A 348 6.99 7.56 -10.29
N PRO A 349 6.07 6.57 -10.39
CA PRO A 349 4.64 6.85 -10.26
C PRO A 349 4.29 7.31 -8.86
N SER A 350 4.78 6.63 -7.81
CA SER A 350 4.37 6.86 -6.42
C SER A 350 5.20 7.90 -5.69
N SER A 351 6.41 8.22 -6.14
CA SER A 351 7.31 9.18 -5.49
C SER A 351 7.90 10.20 -6.48
N SER A 352 7.15 10.58 -7.51
CA SER A 352 7.49 11.72 -8.39
C SER A 352 6.26 12.27 -9.10
N ILE A 353 5.49 11.41 -9.77
CA ILE A 353 4.44 11.82 -10.71
C ILE A 353 3.07 11.96 -10.04
N VAL A 354 2.60 10.92 -9.35
CA VAL A 354 1.26 10.90 -8.76
C VAL A 354 1.34 11.48 -7.36
N THR A 355 0.55 12.52 -7.10
CA THR A 355 0.45 13.10 -5.75
C THR A 355 -0.38 12.18 -4.87
N LEU A 356 0.17 11.82 -3.72
CA LEU A 356 -0.49 10.96 -2.74
C LEU A 356 -0.61 11.71 -1.41
N HIS A 357 -1.53 11.27 -0.57
CA HIS A 357 -1.75 11.88 0.75
C HIS A 357 -0.52 11.78 1.66
N ASP A 358 0.12 10.61 1.70
CA ASP A 358 1.32 10.40 2.51
C ASP A 358 2.58 10.72 1.70
N LEU A 359 3.52 11.48 2.29
CA LEU A 359 4.80 11.80 1.68
C LEU A 359 5.65 10.56 1.40
N ALA A 360 5.60 9.58 2.30
CA ALA A 360 6.31 8.31 2.18
C ALA A 360 5.48 7.16 2.72
N ALA A 361 5.69 5.98 2.14
CA ALA A 361 5.25 4.72 2.71
C ALA A 361 6.26 3.63 2.29
N GLU A 362 6.65 2.76 3.21
CA GLU A 362 7.76 1.83 3.00
C GLU A 362 7.42 0.81 1.92
N HIS A 363 6.16 0.41 1.84
CA HIS A 363 5.66 -0.51 0.83
C HIS A 363 5.86 -0.01 -0.62
N ARG A 364 6.04 1.30 -0.86
CA ARG A 364 6.25 1.88 -2.20
C ARG A 364 7.58 1.48 -2.82
N ILE A 365 8.58 1.12 -2.01
CA ILE A 365 9.90 0.70 -2.49
C ILE A 365 10.06 -0.82 -2.58
N TYR A 366 8.98 -1.59 -2.39
CA TYR A 366 8.99 -3.06 -2.47
C TYR A 366 9.79 -3.56 -3.68
N LEU A 367 9.29 -3.34 -4.90
CA LEU A 367 9.95 -3.80 -6.12
C LEU A 367 11.16 -2.96 -6.52
N ALA A 368 11.14 -1.65 -6.22
CA ALA A 368 12.24 -0.74 -6.54
C ALA A 368 13.54 -1.18 -5.84
N SER A 369 13.44 -1.59 -4.57
CA SER A 369 14.57 -2.03 -3.74
C SER A 369 15.33 -3.23 -4.31
N ALA A 370 14.68 -4.05 -5.15
CA ALA A 370 15.34 -5.17 -5.84
C ALA A 370 16.55 -4.72 -6.67
N GLY A 371 16.48 -3.53 -7.29
CA GLY A 371 17.60 -2.92 -8.01
C GLY A 371 18.79 -2.59 -7.09
N VAL A 372 18.52 -2.15 -5.85
CA VAL A 372 19.58 -1.87 -4.87
C VAL A 372 20.18 -3.17 -4.33
N PHE A 373 19.37 -4.18 -4.05
CA PHE A 373 19.84 -5.47 -3.52
C PHE A 373 20.74 -6.22 -4.48
N ILE A 374 20.46 -6.20 -5.78
CA ILE A 374 21.35 -6.82 -6.77
C ILE A 374 22.67 -6.08 -6.91
N LEU A 375 22.67 -4.74 -6.78
CA LEU A 375 23.91 -3.96 -6.75
C LEU A 375 24.73 -4.29 -5.50
N LEU A 376 24.10 -4.39 -4.33
CA LEU A 376 24.75 -4.83 -3.09
C LEU A 376 25.38 -6.22 -3.24
N ALA A 377 24.63 -7.18 -3.81
CA ALA A 377 25.12 -8.53 -4.07
C ALA A 377 26.32 -8.53 -5.05
N TYR A 378 26.26 -7.71 -6.09
CA TYR A 378 27.36 -7.51 -7.04
C TYR A 378 28.62 -6.97 -6.32
N TRP A 379 28.47 -5.92 -5.51
CA TRP A 379 29.57 -5.32 -4.75
C TRP A 379 30.20 -6.29 -3.74
N VAL A 380 29.38 -7.02 -2.98
CA VAL A 380 29.86 -8.07 -2.06
C VAL A 380 30.69 -9.09 -2.82
N SER A 381 30.26 -9.52 -4.00
CA SER A 381 31.02 -10.46 -4.81
C SER A 381 32.36 -9.89 -5.30
N GLU A 382 32.40 -8.64 -5.74
CA GLU A 382 33.63 -8.00 -6.21
C GLU A 382 34.65 -7.82 -5.08
N VAL A 383 34.20 -7.41 -3.89
CA VAL A 383 35.07 -7.34 -2.70
C VAL A 383 35.56 -8.73 -2.31
N SER A 384 34.69 -9.74 -2.36
CA SER A 384 35.03 -11.12 -2.03
C SER A 384 36.13 -11.69 -2.93
N CYS A 385 36.10 -11.36 -4.22
CA CYS A 385 37.15 -11.77 -5.15
C CYS A 385 38.50 -11.09 -4.86
N LYS A 386 38.50 -9.86 -4.32
CA LYS A 386 39.72 -9.14 -3.92
C LYS A 386 40.30 -9.64 -2.60
N TRP A 387 39.46 -10.01 -1.63
CA TRP A 387 39.90 -10.58 -0.35
C TRP A 387 40.50 -11.99 -0.46
N GLY A 388 40.39 -12.60 -1.65
CA GLY A 388 41.23 -13.72 -2.07
C GLY A 388 40.55 -15.09 -1.99
N LYS A 389 41.02 -16.01 -2.82
CA LYS A 389 40.58 -17.43 -2.87
C LYS A 389 40.81 -18.20 -1.55
N SER A 390 41.49 -17.60 -0.57
CA SER A 390 41.93 -18.24 0.68
C SER A 390 40.91 -18.22 1.82
N GLN A 391 39.87 -17.36 1.78
CA GLN A 391 38.89 -17.25 2.87
C GLN A 391 37.40 -17.30 2.44
N PRO A 392 36.98 -18.20 1.52
CA PRO A 392 35.59 -18.23 1.03
C PRO A 392 34.57 -18.54 2.13
N LEU A 393 34.94 -19.37 3.12
CA LEU A 393 34.06 -19.77 4.20
C LEU A 393 33.69 -18.60 5.12
N GLN A 394 34.64 -17.71 5.42
CA GLN A 394 34.41 -16.57 6.30
C GLN A 394 33.43 -15.57 5.67
N ILE A 395 33.57 -15.32 4.36
CA ILE A 395 32.65 -14.45 3.62
C ILE A 395 31.25 -15.04 3.60
N ILE A 396 31.11 -16.34 3.32
CA ILE A 396 29.81 -17.03 3.37
C ILE A 396 29.21 -16.92 4.76
N LEU A 397 30.00 -17.13 5.82
CA LEU A 397 29.54 -17.00 7.20
C LEU A 397 29.05 -15.58 7.51
N ILE A 398 29.79 -14.54 7.12
CA ILE A 398 29.38 -13.14 7.29
C ILE A 398 28.06 -12.87 6.55
N CYS A 399 27.92 -13.32 5.31
CA CYS A 399 26.69 -13.18 4.54
C CYS A 399 25.52 -13.92 5.21
N CYS A 400 25.73 -15.14 5.71
CA CYS A 400 24.71 -15.90 6.43
C CYS A 400 24.30 -15.22 7.75
N LEU A 401 25.25 -14.70 8.53
CA LEU A 401 24.98 -13.96 9.76
C LEU A 401 24.21 -12.67 9.47
N PHE A 402 24.59 -11.93 8.43
CA PHE A 402 23.90 -10.72 7.99
C PHE A 402 22.45 -11.02 7.56
N LEU A 403 22.24 -12.04 6.72
CA LEU A 403 20.89 -12.45 6.30
C LEU A 403 20.06 -12.97 7.48
N GLY A 404 20.68 -13.72 8.40
CA GLY A 404 20.05 -14.18 9.64
C GLY A 404 19.61 -13.02 10.53
N MET A 405 20.45 -11.99 10.68
CA MET A 405 20.11 -10.76 11.40
C MET A 405 18.92 -10.05 10.74
N LEU A 406 18.90 -9.91 9.41
CA LEU A 406 17.76 -9.33 8.69
C LEU A 406 16.48 -10.15 8.88
N GLY A 407 16.58 -11.48 8.81
CA GLY A 407 15.45 -12.38 9.09
C GLY A 407 14.89 -12.20 10.50
N VAL A 408 15.75 -12.09 11.52
CA VAL A 408 15.34 -11.82 12.91
C VAL A 408 14.67 -10.44 13.04
N LEU A 409 15.23 -9.41 12.39
CA LEU A 409 14.61 -8.08 12.37
C LEU A 409 13.24 -8.09 11.70
N THR A 410 13.06 -8.86 10.63
CA THR A 410 11.77 -9.06 9.95
C THR A 410 10.78 -9.76 10.88
N ILE A 411 11.16 -10.89 11.50
CA ILE A 411 10.31 -11.61 12.46
C ILE A 411 9.89 -10.67 13.60
N LYS A 412 10.81 -9.87 14.14
CA LYS A 412 10.51 -8.87 15.18
C LYS A 412 9.59 -7.77 14.66
N ARG A 413 9.78 -7.29 13.43
CA ARG A 413 8.90 -6.27 12.84
C ARG A 413 7.48 -6.80 12.65
N ASN A 414 7.32 -8.08 12.32
CA ASN A 414 6.00 -8.72 12.19
C ASN A 414 5.18 -8.66 13.49
N THR A 415 5.83 -8.62 14.66
CA THR A 415 5.12 -8.54 15.94
C THR A 415 4.47 -7.18 16.16
N VAL A 416 4.95 -6.12 15.50
CA VAL A 416 4.31 -4.79 15.53
C VAL A 416 2.92 -4.82 14.89
N TRP A 417 2.65 -5.76 13.99
CA TRP A 417 1.38 -5.87 13.28
C TRP A 417 0.36 -6.76 14.02
N GLN A 418 0.68 -7.28 15.21
CA GLN A 418 -0.16 -8.24 15.94
C GLN A 418 -1.46 -7.63 16.49
N SER A 419 -1.51 -6.32 16.72
CA SER A 419 -2.70 -5.64 17.23
C SER A 419 -2.68 -4.16 16.86
N GLU A 420 -3.86 -3.53 16.81
CA GLU A 420 -3.95 -2.07 16.60
C GLU A 420 -3.11 -1.30 17.64
N LEU A 421 -3.16 -1.73 18.90
CA LEU A 421 -2.37 -1.13 19.97
C LEU A 421 -0.87 -1.20 19.67
N SER A 422 -0.33 -2.39 19.35
CA SER A 422 1.10 -2.55 19.07
C SER A 422 1.56 -1.73 17.87
N LEU A 423 0.76 -1.69 16.80
CA LEU A 423 1.05 -0.94 15.58
C LEU A 423 1.09 0.57 15.84
N TRP A 424 0.04 1.11 16.46
CA TRP A 424 -0.08 2.55 16.67
C TRP A 424 0.77 3.06 17.81
N GLN A 425 1.07 2.24 18.82
CA GLN A 425 2.03 2.57 19.87
C GLN A 425 3.46 2.68 19.30
N ASP A 426 3.87 1.72 18.46
CA ASP A 426 5.15 1.77 17.74
C ASP A 426 5.24 2.98 16.82
N THR A 427 4.16 3.30 16.13
CA THR A 427 4.08 4.45 15.21
C THR A 427 4.14 5.78 15.95
N TYR A 428 3.38 5.93 17.06
CA TYR A 428 3.38 7.14 17.88
C TYR A 428 4.76 7.41 18.51
N GLN A 429 5.47 6.37 18.98
CA GLN A 429 6.84 6.54 19.49
C GLN A 429 7.82 7.09 18.45
N LYS A 430 7.54 6.83 17.16
CA LYS A 430 8.42 7.20 16.04
C LYS A 430 7.98 8.47 15.31
N SER A 431 6.70 8.82 15.42
CA SER A 431 6.03 9.97 14.84
C SER A 431 5.14 10.67 15.88
N PRO A 432 5.70 11.17 17.01
CA PRO A 432 4.90 11.68 18.13
C PRO A 432 4.11 12.96 17.81
N TYR A 433 4.55 13.71 16.80
CA TYR A 433 3.90 14.95 16.37
C TYR A 433 2.86 14.73 15.27
N LYS A 434 2.68 13.48 14.83
CA LYS A 434 1.69 13.14 13.82
C LYS A 434 0.39 12.78 14.50
N LEU A 435 -0.68 13.36 13.97
CA LEU A 435 -2.01 13.27 14.54
C LEU A 435 -2.67 11.91 14.31
N ARG A 436 -2.44 11.30 13.14
CA ARG A 436 -3.03 10.00 12.77
C ARG A 436 -2.62 8.86 13.74
N PRO A 437 -1.33 8.68 14.10
CA PRO A 437 -0.94 7.69 15.10
C PRO A 437 -1.62 7.89 16.45
N LEU A 438 -1.73 9.14 16.91
CA LEU A 438 -2.33 9.49 18.19
C LEU A 438 -3.83 9.15 18.24
N ILE A 439 -4.58 9.50 17.19
CA ILE A 439 -6.01 9.17 17.05
C ILE A 439 -6.22 7.66 17.04
N ASN A 440 -5.41 6.93 16.26
CA ASN A 440 -5.56 5.50 16.14
C ASN A 440 -5.11 4.75 17.41
N LEU A 441 -4.12 5.27 18.14
CA LEU A 441 -3.72 4.76 19.44
C LEU A 441 -4.83 4.96 20.48
N ALA A 442 -5.45 6.14 20.51
CA ALA A 442 -6.61 6.41 21.36
C ALA A 442 -7.77 5.44 21.08
N ARG A 443 -8.08 5.21 19.79
CA ARG A 443 -9.07 4.22 19.36
C ARG A 443 -8.70 2.81 19.80
N ALA A 444 -7.43 2.40 19.66
CA ALA A 444 -6.98 1.09 20.10
C ALA A 444 -7.16 0.88 21.61
N HIS A 445 -6.87 1.89 22.43
CA HIS A 445 -7.14 1.85 23.88
C HIS A 445 -8.64 1.77 24.18
N SER A 446 -9.47 2.50 23.45
CA SER A 446 -10.94 2.44 23.59
C SER A 446 -11.48 1.04 23.28
N LEU A 447 -10.99 0.39 22.22
CA LEU A 447 -11.40 -0.99 21.87
C LEU A 447 -10.97 -2.04 22.91
N LEU A 448 -9.94 -1.75 23.71
CA LEU A 448 -9.50 -2.59 24.82
C LEU A 448 -10.24 -2.29 26.13
N GLY A 449 -11.16 -1.32 26.15
CA GLY A 449 -11.84 -0.87 27.36
C GLY A 449 -10.98 0.00 28.28
N GLU A 450 -9.81 0.46 27.83
CA GLU A 450 -8.94 1.36 28.57
C GLU A 450 -9.38 2.83 28.38
N THR A 451 -10.62 3.13 28.77
CA THR A 451 -11.32 4.40 28.50
C THR A 451 -10.52 5.63 28.95
N ASP A 452 -9.86 5.59 30.12
CA ASP A 452 -9.08 6.73 30.62
C ASP A 452 -7.85 7.05 29.75
N LYS A 453 -7.13 6.03 29.29
CA LYS A 453 -6.00 6.23 28.36
C LYS A 453 -6.49 6.72 26.99
N ALA A 454 -7.61 6.18 26.51
CA ALA A 454 -8.22 6.62 25.26
C ALA A 454 -8.58 8.12 25.32
N ILE A 455 -9.23 8.55 26.40
CA ILE A 455 -9.54 9.97 26.65
C ILE A 455 -8.27 10.81 26.66
N GLN A 456 -7.23 10.38 27.38
CA GLN A 456 -5.96 11.10 27.44
C GLN A 456 -5.36 11.34 26.04
N TYR A 457 -5.25 10.30 25.22
CA TYR A 457 -4.69 10.42 23.87
C TYR A 457 -5.58 11.25 22.93
N TYR A 458 -6.91 11.16 23.04
CA TYR A 458 -7.80 12.03 22.28
C TYR A 458 -7.71 13.49 22.70
N GLN A 459 -7.54 13.78 23.99
CA GLN A 459 -7.30 15.14 24.48
C GLN A 459 -5.96 15.69 23.97
N GLU A 460 -4.91 14.87 23.94
CA GLU A 460 -3.63 15.23 23.31
C GLU A 460 -3.82 15.54 21.82
N ALA A 461 -4.65 14.75 21.11
CA ALA A 461 -4.95 15.00 19.70
C ALA A 461 -5.70 16.31 19.50
N LEU A 462 -6.65 16.67 20.39
CA LEU A 462 -7.35 17.96 20.33
C LEU A 462 -6.41 19.15 20.55
N ASN A 463 -5.37 18.99 21.36
CA ASN A 463 -4.37 20.04 21.57
C ASN A 463 -3.54 20.32 20.30
N GLN A 464 -3.30 19.29 19.48
CA GLN A 464 -2.61 19.43 18.20
C GLN A 464 -3.54 19.86 17.05
N GLY A 465 -4.79 19.40 17.07
CA GLY A 465 -5.79 19.69 16.05
C GLY A 465 -7.21 19.70 16.64
N PRO A 466 -7.78 20.87 16.98
CA PRO A 466 -9.07 20.94 17.67
C PRO A 466 -10.27 20.58 16.77
N LEU A 467 -10.12 20.69 15.45
CA LEU A 467 -11.20 20.58 14.47
C LEU A 467 -11.19 19.24 13.71
N ILE A 468 -10.92 18.14 14.41
CA ILE A 468 -10.94 16.80 13.82
C ILE A 468 -12.25 16.11 14.22
N PHE A 469 -13.04 15.74 13.21
CA PHE A 469 -14.33 15.07 13.42
C PHE A 469 -14.19 13.81 14.28
N ALA A 470 -13.32 12.87 13.88
CA ALA A 470 -13.17 11.58 14.53
C ALA A 470 -12.80 11.71 16.02
N VAL A 471 -11.99 12.71 16.38
CA VAL A 471 -11.58 12.95 17.77
C VAL A 471 -12.75 13.48 18.59
N ASN A 472 -13.46 14.49 18.10
CA ASN A 472 -14.61 15.05 18.82
C ASN A 472 -15.74 14.03 18.95
N TYR A 473 -16.05 13.28 17.89
CA TYR A 473 -17.06 12.23 17.93
C TYR A 473 -16.70 11.12 18.92
N ASN A 474 -15.50 10.52 18.80
CA ASN A 474 -15.11 9.39 19.66
C ASN A 474 -14.92 9.81 21.12
N LEU A 475 -14.39 11.01 21.38
CA LEU A 475 -14.27 11.53 22.73
C LEU A 475 -15.66 11.82 23.36
N GLY A 476 -16.64 12.25 22.55
CA GLY A 476 -18.03 12.35 22.97
C GLY A 476 -18.61 11.01 23.42
N ASP A 477 -18.41 9.95 22.62
CA ASP A 477 -18.84 8.59 22.97
C ASP A 477 -18.16 8.09 24.27
N LEU A 478 -16.86 8.36 24.47
CA LEU A 478 -16.15 7.98 25.71
C LEU A 478 -16.61 8.77 26.93
N TYR A 479 -16.94 10.05 26.77
CA TYR A 479 -17.52 10.85 27.84
C TYR A 479 -18.93 10.37 28.21
N MET A 480 -19.72 9.92 27.25
CA MET A 480 -20.99 9.24 27.54
C MET A 480 -20.78 7.97 28.36
N GLU A 481 -19.80 7.14 28.02
CA GLU A 481 -19.45 5.93 28.78
C GLU A 481 -19.06 6.25 30.23
N LYS A 482 -18.34 7.37 30.45
CA LYS A 482 -17.95 7.84 31.79
C LYS A 482 -19.06 8.57 32.55
N GLY A 483 -20.22 8.81 31.94
CA GLY A 483 -21.30 9.61 32.52
C GLY A 483 -21.02 11.13 32.54
N LEU A 484 -19.99 11.60 31.83
CA LEU A 484 -19.65 13.02 31.64
C LEU A 484 -20.53 13.63 30.53
N VAL A 485 -21.84 13.57 30.72
CA VAL A 485 -22.84 13.95 29.71
C VAL A 485 -22.67 15.41 29.22
N PRO A 486 -22.41 16.42 30.08
CA PRO A 486 -22.21 17.79 29.60
C PRO A 486 -21.03 17.93 28.64
N ASP A 487 -19.91 17.26 28.94
CA ASP A 487 -18.72 17.28 28.10
C ASP A 487 -18.96 16.54 26.78
N ALA A 488 -19.69 15.42 26.82
CA ALA A 488 -20.08 14.67 25.63
C ALA A 488 -20.92 15.53 24.66
N VAL A 489 -21.94 16.24 25.17
CA VAL A 489 -22.77 17.15 24.36
C VAL A 489 -21.91 18.22 23.69
N GLN A 490 -20.98 18.85 24.42
CA GLN A 490 -20.07 19.83 23.83
C GLN A 490 -19.24 19.24 22.70
N ARG A 491 -18.69 18.03 22.88
CA ARG A 491 -17.90 17.37 21.84
C ARG A 491 -18.74 17.01 20.61
N PHE A 492 -19.95 16.48 20.79
CA PHE A 492 -20.85 16.19 19.67
C PHE A 492 -21.30 17.45 18.93
N LEU A 493 -21.57 18.56 19.63
CA LEU A 493 -21.88 19.84 18.99
C LEU A 493 -20.71 20.32 18.11
N VAL A 494 -19.47 20.24 18.58
CA VAL A 494 -18.30 20.54 17.76
C VAL A 494 -18.21 19.59 16.55
N ALA A 495 -18.46 18.28 16.74
CA ALA A 495 -18.47 17.33 15.64
C ALA A 495 -19.55 17.67 14.58
N THR A 496 -20.74 18.14 14.97
CA THR A 496 -21.78 18.61 14.02
C THR A 496 -21.36 19.87 13.26
N GLN A 497 -20.51 20.72 13.84
CA GLN A 497 -19.99 21.90 13.15
C GLN A 497 -18.91 21.54 12.13
N ILE A 498 -18.10 20.51 12.42
CA ILE A 498 -17.01 20.05 11.54
C ILE A 498 -17.56 19.27 10.34
N SER A 499 -18.53 18.39 10.56
CA SER A 499 -19.13 17.55 9.51
C SER A 499 -20.66 17.53 9.65
N PRO A 500 -21.34 18.63 9.23
CA PRO A 500 -22.79 18.80 9.38
C PRO A 500 -23.62 17.79 8.58
N GLU A 501 -23.02 17.02 7.69
CA GLU A 501 -23.64 15.93 6.92
C GLU A 501 -23.66 14.59 7.66
N THR A 502 -23.01 14.48 8.82
CA THR A 502 -22.86 13.20 9.54
C THR A 502 -24.04 12.95 10.48
N PHE A 503 -25.03 12.21 9.99
CA PHE A 503 -26.30 11.95 10.68
C PHE A 503 -26.12 11.27 12.05
N GLU A 504 -25.08 10.44 12.22
CA GLU A 504 -24.79 9.70 13.45
C GLU A 504 -24.57 10.65 14.64
N THR A 505 -23.95 11.81 14.40
CA THR A 505 -23.68 12.80 15.46
C THR A 505 -24.99 13.42 15.97
N PHE A 506 -25.93 13.72 15.07
CA PHE A 506 -27.27 14.20 15.45
C PHE A 506 -28.07 13.12 16.17
N ALA A 507 -27.95 11.86 15.75
CA ALA A 507 -28.58 10.74 16.45
C ALA A 507 -28.08 10.64 17.90
N ARG A 508 -26.76 10.75 18.13
CA ARG A 508 -26.18 10.79 19.49
C ARG A 508 -26.72 11.93 20.35
N LEU A 509 -26.80 13.14 19.80
CA LEU A 509 -27.41 14.28 20.51
C LEU A 509 -28.89 14.03 20.83
N GLY A 510 -29.63 13.44 19.90
CA GLY A 510 -31.02 13.03 20.10
C GLY A 510 -31.18 12.04 21.24
N ASP A 511 -30.33 11.01 21.29
CA ASP A 511 -30.32 9.99 22.36
C ASP A 511 -30.05 10.62 23.73
N ILE A 512 -29.08 11.54 23.80
CA ILE A 512 -28.77 12.26 25.03
C ILE A 512 -29.97 13.08 25.51
N HIS A 513 -30.57 13.89 24.63
CA HIS A 513 -31.71 14.71 25.01
C HIS A 513 -32.95 13.88 25.33
N LEU A 514 -33.14 12.72 24.71
CA LEU A 514 -34.20 11.78 25.06
C LEU A 514 -34.02 11.28 26.50
N SER A 515 -32.80 10.86 26.87
CA SER A 515 -32.49 10.40 28.24
C SER A 515 -32.66 11.48 29.31
N GLN A 516 -32.53 12.75 28.93
CA GLN A 516 -32.73 13.91 29.80
C GLN A 516 -34.19 14.39 29.84
N ASN A 517 -35.13 13.68 29.20
CA ASN A 517 -36.53 14.09 29.02
C ASN A 517 -36.71 15.42 28.24
N ASN A 518 -35.69 15.85 27.51
CA ASN A 518 -35.72 17.04 26.66
C ASN A 518 -36.35 16.70 25.29
N PHE A 519 -37.60 16.23 25.31
CA PHE A 519 -38.23 15.57 24.16
C PHE A 519 -38.28 16.43 22.89
N LYS A 520 -38.46 17.75 23.01
CA LYS A 520 -38.47 18.66 21.85
C LYS A 520 -37.12 18.73 21.13
N LEU A 521 -36.03 18.78 21.89
CA LEU A 521 -34.67 18.79 21.35
C LEU A 521 -34.32 17.42 20.75
N ALA A 522 -34.68 16.34 21.46
CA ALA A 522 -34.53 14.98 20.96
C ALA A 522 -35.22 14.80 19.60
N GLU A 523 -36.47 15.26 19.48
CA GLU A 523 -37.24 15.19 18.23
C GLU A 523 -36.54 15.95 17.09
N SER A 524 -36.07 17.17 17.37
CA SER A 524 -35.37 18.00 16.38
C SER A 524 -34.11 17.32 15.86
N TYR A 525 -33.28 16.77 16.75
CA TYR A 525 -32.05 16.11 16.37
C TYR A 525 -32.28 14.80 15.62
N PHE A 526 -33.24 13.98 16.06
CA PHE A 526 -33.58 12.76 15.32
C PHE A 526 -34.16 13.06 13.94
N LYS A 527 -34.97 14.12 13.79
CA LYS A 527 -35.48 14.58 12.48
C LYS A 527 -34.32 14.97 11.55
N GLN A 528 -33.37 15.77 12.04
CA GLN A 528 -32.17 16.13 11.26
C GLN A 528 -31.38 14.88 10.84
N ALA A 529 -31.21 13.89 11.73
CA ALA A 529 -30.51 12.65 11.41
C ALA A 529 -31.20 11.87 10.26
N VAL A 530 -32.53 11.72 10.28
CA VAL A 530 -33.25 11.00 9.22
C VAL A 530 -33.43 11.82 7.94
N GLU A 531 -33.37 13.15 8.01
CA GLU A 531 -33.32 14.04 6.84
C GLU A 531 -31.99 13.91 6.11
N LEU A 532 -30.87 13.87 6.85
CA LEU A 532 -29.53 13.65 6.30
C LEU A 532 -29.37 12.23 5.74
N ASN A 533 -29.94 11.23 6.40
CA ASN A 533 -29.97 9.86 5.92
C ASN A 533 -31.38 9.24 5.98
N PRO A 534 -32.15 9.31 4.89
CA PRO A 534 -33.51 8.74 4.80
C PRO A 534 -33.58 7.20 4.87
N ARG A 535 -32.43 6.52 5.00
CA ARG A 535 -32.32 5.06 5.21
C ARG A 535 -31.84 4.70 6.62
N PHE A 536 -31.70 5.67 7.52
CA PHE A 536 -31.27 5.43 8.89
C PHE A 536 -32.40 4.81 9.73
N SER A 537 -32.48 3.48 9.75
CA SER A 537 -33.54 2.74 10.45
C SER A 537 -33.63 3.09 11.94
N ILE A 538 -32.49 3.16 12.63
CA ILE A 538 -32.43 3.44 14.07
C ILE A 538 -32.97 4.85 14.38
N GLY A 539 -32.71 5.85 13.54
CA GLY A 539 -33.27 7.20 13.72
C GLY A 539 -34.79 7.21 13.65
N PHE A 540 -35.38 6.45 12.72
CA PHE A 540 -36.83 6.27 12.66
C PHE A 540 -37.37 5.49 13.87
N LYS A 541 -36.65 4.46 14.34
CA LYS A 541 -37.02 3.77 15.59
C LYS A 541 -37.08 4.75 16.77
N ASN A 542 -36.06 5.58 16.93
CA ASN A 542 -35.97 6.54 18.04
C ASN A 542 -37.07 7.62 17.95
N LEU A 543 -37.39 8.10 16.74
CA LEU A 543 -38.56 8.97 16.52
C LEU A 543 -39.88 8.26 16.86
N GLY A 544 -39.99 6.98 16.56
CA GLY A 544 -41.13 6.13 16.91
C GLY A 544 -41.33 6.05 18.42
N VAL A 545 -40.27 5.68 19.17
CA VAL A 545 -40.26 5.64 20.64
C VAL A 545 -40.65 6.99 21.23
N LEU A 546 -40.03 8.07 20.74
CA LEU A 546 -40.28 9.43 21.22
C LEU A 546 -41.74 9.86 21.00
N ASN A 547 -42.29 9.64 19.81
CA ASN A 547 -43.65 10.04 19.49
C ASN A 547 -44.70 9.19 20.21
N PHE A 548 -44.46 7.89 20.30
CA PHE A 548 -45.41 6.94 20.87
C PHE A 548 -45.49 7.07 22.40
N TYR A 549 -44.33 7.07 23.07
CA TYR A 549 -44.30 6.99 24.54
C TYR A 549 -44.17 8.34 25.24
N HIS A 550 -43.60 9.37 24.60
CA HIS A 550 -43.23 10.62 25.29
C HIS A 550 -43.97 11.86 24.79
N LEU A 551 -44.27 11.96 23.49
CA LEU A 551 -44.98 13.12 22.90
C LEU A 551 -46.50 12.93 22.77
N ASN A 552 -47.04 11.80 23.24
CA ASN A 552 -48.46 11.45 23.16
C ASN A 552 -49.02 11.53 21.71
N ASN A 553 -48.22 11.13 20.73
CA ASN A 553 -48.58 11.09 19.31
C ASN A 553 -48.39 9.66 18.74
N PRO A 554 -49.19 8.68 19.20
CA PRO A 554 -49.00 7.28 18.85
C PRO A 554 -49.19 7.00 17.36
N LYS A 555 -50.09 7.74 16.67
CA LYS A 555 -50.28 7.63 15.22
C LYS A 555 -48.99 7.93 14.45
N GLN A 556 -48.29 9.00 14.82
CA GLN A 556 -47.02 9.34 14.20
C GLN A 556 -45.91 8.35 14.60
N GLY A 557 -45.91 7.90 15.85
CA GLY A 557 -44.98 6.87 16.34
C GLY A 557 -45.04 5.59 15.50
N ILE A 558 -46.24 5.11 15.19
CA ILE A 558 -46.49 3.92 14.35
C ILE A 558 -45.94 4.09 12.94
N ILE A 559 -46.09 5.28 12.34
CA ILE A 559 -45.55 5.57 11.00
C ILE A 559 -44.02 5.44 11.02
N TYR A 560 -43.37 6.00 12.04
CA TYR A 560 -41.93 5.91 12.19
C TYR A 560 -41.44 4.49 12.46
N PHE A 561 -42.12 3.74 13.33
CA PHE A 561 -41.84 2.32 13.57
C PHE A 561 -41.97 1.47 12.30
N THR A 562 -43.03 1.69 11.53
CA THR A 562 -43.26 1.01 10.25
C THR A 562 -42.14 1.32 9.26
N ARG A 563 -41.75 2.59 9.15
CA ARG A 563 -40.65 3.01 8.28
C ARG A 563 -39.32 2.38 8.71
N SER A 564 -39.04 2.35 10.01
CA SER A 564 -37.86 1.70 10.58
C SER A 564 -37.81 0.21 10.22
N LEU A 565 -38.87 -0.56 10.47
CA LEU A 565 -38.95 -1.98 10.10
C LEU A 565 -38.89 -2.24 8.59
N THR A 566 -39.36 -1.29 7.78
CA THR A 566 -39.23 -1.40 6.32
C THR A 566 -37.77 -1.26 5.86
N LEU A 567 -36.98 -0.45 6.57
CA LEU A 567 -35.57 -0.21 6.27
C LEU A 567 -34.68 -1.32 6.82
N ASP A 568 -34.97 -1.80 8.03
CA ASP A 568 -34.28 -2.91 8.67
C ASP A 568 -35.28 -3.81 9.42
N PRO A 569 -35.75 -4.90 8.76
CA PRO A 569 -36.70 -5.81 9.38
C PRO A 569 -36.13 -6.57 10.57
N ASP A 570 -34.82 -6.80 10.63
CA ASP A 570 -34.16 -7.69 11.58
C ASP A 570 -33.39 -6.93 12.67
N GLN A 571 -33.67 -5.63 12.81
CA GLN A 571 -33.04 -4.77 13.81
C GLN A 571 -33.31 -5.23 15.25
N PRO A 572 -32.45 -4.85 16.22
CA PRO A 572 -32.74 -5.04 17.64
C PRO A 572 -34.11 -4.45 18.03
N GLU A 573 -34.85 -5.19 18.84
CA GLU A 573 -36.24 -4.91 19.25
C GLU A 573 -37.30 -4.96 18.13
N ALA A 574 -36.97 -5.47 16.93
CA ALA A 574 -37.94 -5.55 15.83
C ALA A 574 -39.24 -6.29 16.20
N ASP A 575 -39.14 -7.40 16.95
CA ASP A 575 -40.33 -8.17 17.37
C ASP A 575 -41.22 -7.39 18.33
N ASN A 576 -40.64 -6.60 19.25
CA ASN A 576 -41.40 -5.74 20.15
C ASN A 576 -42.14 -4.65 19.35
N ILE A 577 -41.48 -4.09 18.33
CA ILE A 577 -42.11 -3.11 17.44
C ILE A 577 -43.25 -3.77 16.65
N ARG A 578 -43.06 -4.99 16.11
CA ARG A 578 -44.11 -5.73 15.39
C ARG A 578 -45.32 -6.03 16.27
N LEU A 579 -45.09 -6.47 17.51
CA LEU A 579 -46.15 -6.73 18.49
C LEU A 579 -46.96 -5.45 18.74
N LEU A 580 -46.28 -4.34 19.04
CA LEU A 580 -46.92 -3.03 19.26
C LEU A 580 -47.74 -2.56 18.05
N LEU A 581 -47.22 -2.75 16.84
CA LEU A 581 -47.96 -2.43 15.61
C LEU A 581 -49.21 -3.30 15.45
N SER A 582 -49.14 -4.58 15.82
CA SER A 582 -50.28 -5.51 15.72
C SER A 582 -51.41 -5.16 16.69
N GLU A 583 -51.07 -4.82 17.94
CA GLU A 583 -52.03 -4.41 18.97
C GLU A 583 -52.74 -3.10 18.57
N TYR A 584 -52.01 -2.16 17.98
CA TYR A 584 -52.59 -0.88 17.57
C TYR A 584 -53.39 -0.96 16.26
N SER A 585 -53.14 -1.98 15.43
CA SER A 585 -53.91 -2.23 14.20
C SER A 585 -55.24 -2.95 14.45
N SER A 586 -55.43 -3.51 15.65
CA SER A 586 -56.63 -4.24 16.07
C SER A 586 -57.63 -3.37 16.87
N HIS A 587 -57.33 -2.07 17.01
CA HIS A 587 -58.17 -1.02 17.58
C HIS A 587 -58.42 0.07 16.54
#